data_AF-A0A5K1GQM3-F1
#
_entry.id   AF-A0A5K1GQM3-F1
#
_cell.length_a   1.000
_cell.length_b   1.000
_cell.length_c   1.000
_cell.angle_alpha   90.00
_cell.angle_beta   90.00
_cell.angle_gamma   90.00
#
_symmetry.space_group_name_H-M   'P 1'
#
loop_
_entity.id
_entity.type
_entity.pdbx_description
1 polymer ?
#
loop_
_entity_poly.entity_id
_entity_poly.type
_entity_poly.pdbx_seq_one_letter_code
_entity_poly.pdbx_strand_id
1 'polypeptide(L)' 'ILELPPAAEVLAWSDKTKVEMFKLGDHILGIQGHPEYNKDILLHLIDRLLHRNLID' A
#
# COMPACT_ATOMS: atom_id res chain seq x y z
N ILE A 1 -6.31 3.14 4.83
CA ILE A 1 -7.69 3.64 4.66
C ILE A 1 -8.53 2.92 5.70
N LEU A 2 -9.16 3.65 6.62
CA LEU A 2 -9.93 3.01 7.71
C LEU A 2 -11.35 2.67 7.27
N GLU A 3 -11.97 3.52 6.45
CA GLU A 3 -13.28 3.30 5.84
C GLU A 3 -13.26 3.83 4.40
N LEU A 4 -13.94 3.11 3.50
CA LEU A 4 -14.08 3.50 2.10
C LEU A 4 -15.28 4.44 1.92
N PRO A 5 -15.24 5.35 0.93
CA PRO A 5 -16.44 6.05 0.50
C PRO A 5 -17.56 5.05 0.20
N PRO A 6 -18.84 5.35 0.51
CA PRO A 6 -19.94 4.40 0.33
C PRO A 6 -20.09 3.86 -1.11
N ALA A 7 -19.64 4.62 -2.11
CA ALA A 7 -19.71 4.26 -3.52
C ALA A 7 -18.47 3.50 -4.03
N ALA A 8 -17.48 3.24 -3.16
CA ALA A 8 -16.26 2.53 -3.54
C ALA A 8 -16.44 1.01 -3.42
N GLU A 9 -15.86 0.29 -4.36
CA GLU A 9 -15.86 -1.18 -4.43
C GLU A 9 -14.48 -1.71 -4.01
N VAL A 10 -14.45 -2.61 -3.03
CA VAL A 10 -13.21 -3.33 -2.65
C VAL A 10 -12.87 -4.34 -3.73
N LEU A 11 -11.64 -4.26 -4.25
CA LEU A 11 -11.13 -5.18 -5.26
C LEU A 11 -10.17 -6.22 -4.66
N ALA A 12 -9.44 -5.88 -3.59
CA ALA A 12 -8.52 -6.78 -2.92
C ALA A 12 -8.40 -6.48 -1.42
N TRP A 13 -8.14 -7.53 -0.64
CA TRP A 13 -7.96 -7.48 0.81
C TRP A 13 -7.05 -8.62 1.29
N SER A 14 -6.47 -8.45 2.48
CA SER A 14 -5.73 -9.48 3.20
C SER A 14 -6.04 -9.45 4.68
N ASP A 15 -5.60 -10.47 5.43
CA ASP A 15 -5.73 -10.51 6.89
C ASP A 15 -5.05 -9.31 7.57
N LYS A 16 -3.95 -8.84 6.99
CA LYS A 16 -3.22 -7.66 7.49
C LYS A 16 -3.90 -6.35 7.11
N THR A 17 -4.60 -6.29 5.99
CA THR A 17 -5.17 -5.04 5.47
C THR A 17 -6.53 -5.31 4.84
N LYS A 18 -7.59 -4.85 5.53
CA LYS A 18 -8.98 -5.09 5.13
C LYS A 18 -9.37 -4.46 3.77
N VAL A 19 -8.62 -3.44 3.32
CA VAL A 19 -8.82 -2.79 2.02
C VAL A 19 -7.44 -2.52 1.40
N GLU A 20 -6.96 -3.44 0.56
CA GLU A 20 -5.69 -3.27 -0.14
C GLU A 20 -5.87 -2.55 -1.46
N MET A 21 -6.98 -2.78 -2.13
CA MET A 21 -7.32 -2.13 -3.40
C MET A 21 -8.82 -1.84 -3.47
N PHE A 22 -9.17 -0.69 -4.02
CA PHE A 22 -10.56 -0.32 -4.28
C PHE A 22 -10.66 0.53 -5.55
N LYS A 23 -11.84 0.58 -6.14
CA LYS A 23 -12.17 1.55 -7.19
C LYS A 23 -13.38 2.39 -6.80
N LEU A 24 -13.50 3.58 -7.39
CA LEU A 24 -14.70 4.41 -7.30
C LEU A 24 -15.15 4.74 -8.72
N GLY A 25 -16.24 4.10 -9.14
CA GLY A 25 -16.66 4.07 -10.54
C GLY A 25 -15.53 3.58 -11.46
N ASP A 26 -15.41 4.20 -12.62
CA ASP A 26 -14.40 3.84 -13.64
C ASP A 26 -13.22 4.83 -13.69
N HIS A 27 -13.16 5.77 -12.74
CA HIS A 27 -12.22 6.89 -12.80
C HIS A 27 -11.11 6.82 -11.76
N ILE A 28 -11.36 6.15 -10.63
CA ILE A 28 -10.45 6.17 -9.49
C ILE A 28 -10.13 4.73 -9.12
N LEU A 29 -8.83 4.46 -8.99
CA LEU A 29 -8.28 3.24 -8.42
C LEU A 29 -7.34 3.65 -7.28
N GLY A 30 -7.57 3.11 -6.09
CA GLY A 30 -6.68 3.27 -4.95
C GLY A 30 -6.06 1.94 -4.57
N ILE A 31 -4.75 1.94 -4.34
CA ILE A 31 -3.98 0.77 -3.89
C ILE A 31 -3.16 1.20 -2.67
N GLN A 32 -3.25 0.45 -1.58
CA GLN A 32 -2.43 0.66 -0.38
C GLN A 32 -1.11 -0.10 -0.43
N GLY A 33 -1.04 -1.18 -1.20
CA GLY A 33 0.21 -1.86 -1.49
C GLY A 33 1.09 -1.07 -2.46
N HIS A 34 2.34 -1.51 -2.59
CA HIS A 34 3.27 -0.97 -3.57
C HIS A 34 3.60 -2.04 -4.63
N PRO A 35 2.69 -2.35 -5.57
CA PRO A 35 2.96 -3.35 -6.63
C PRO A 35 4.14 -2.94 -7.52
N GLU A 36 4.54 -1.68 -7.49
CA GLU A 36 5.72 -1.13 -8.16
C GLU A 36 7.03 -1.42 -7.42
N TYR A 37 6.98 -1.86 -6.16
CA TYR A 37 8.19 -2.16 -5.39
C TYR A 37 8.77 -3.52 -5.77
N ASN A 38 10.08 -3.52 -5.99
CA ASN A 38 10.86 -4.73 -6.13
C ASN A 38 11.85 -4.87 -4.95
N LYS A 39 12.61 -5.97 -4.93
CA LYS A 39 13.58 -6.23 -3.85
C LYS A 39 14.64 -5.13 -3.73
N ASP A 40 15.09 -4.57 -4.84
CA ASP A 40 16.15 -3.55 -4.84
C ASP A 40 15.67 -2.25 -4.20
N ILE A 41 14.44 -1.81 -4.52
CA ILE A 41 13.81 -0.65 -3.90
C ILE A 41 13.65 -0.88 -2.39
N LEU A 42 13.20 -2.07 -1.99
CA LEU A 42 13.00 -2.40 -0.59
C LEU A 42 14.32 -2.38 0.19
N LEU A 43 15.36 -3.02 -0.34
CA LEU A 43 16.68 -3.07 0.30
C LEU A 43 17.30 -1.67 0.41
N HIS A 44 17.17 -0.85 -0.64
CA HIS A 44 17.65 0.53 -0.59
C HIS A 44 16.91 1.38 0.45
N LEU A 45 15.60 1.20 0.63
CA LEU A 45 14.84 1.89 1.68
C LEU A 45 15.29 1.46 3.08
N ILE A 46 15.45 0.15 3.31
CA ILE A 46 15.92 -0.38 4.60
C ILE A 46 17.31 0.16 4.93
N ASP A 47 18.24 0.08 3.97
CA ASP A 47 19.61 0.57 4.14
C ASP A 47 19.64 2.06 4.50
N ARG A 48 18.82 2.88 3.84
CA ARG A 48 18.69 4.31 4.15
C ARG A 48 18.14 4.58 5.56
N LEU A 49 17.23 3.74 6.06
CA LEU A 49 16.66 3.89 7.39
C LEU A 49 17.67 3.46 8.47
N LEU A 50 18.40 2.36 8.25
CA LEU A 50 19.50 1.90 9.12
C LEU A 50 20.60 2.95 9.24
N HIS A 51 21.08 3.51 8.12
CA HIS A 51 22.12 4.55 8.12
C HIS A 51 21.70 5.83 8.84
N ARG A 52 20.40 6.07 8.97
CA ARG A 52 19.86 7.21 9.72
C ARG A 52 19.54 6.88 11.17
N ASN A 53 19.81 5.65 11.61
CA ASN A 53 19.45 5.11 12.94
C ASN A 53 17.95 5.30 13.24
N LEU A 54 17.09 5.09 12.24
CA LEU A 54 15.63 5.20 12.39
C LEU A 54 14.97 3.84 12.67
N ILE A 55 15.72 2.75 12.46
CA ILE A 55 15.35 1.35 12.72
C ILE A 55 16.61 0.60 13.19
N ASP A 56 16.42 -0.51 13.91
CA ASP A 56 17.49 -1.37 14.48
C ASP A 56 17.53 -2.76 13.81
#